data_AF-A0A9E5T7N5-F1
#
_entry.id   AF-A0A9E5T7N5-F1
#
_cell.length_a   1.000
_cell.length_b   1.000
_cell.length_c   1.000
_cell.angle_alpha   90.00
_cell.angle_beta   90.00
_cell.angle_gamma   90.00
#
_symmetry.space_group_name_H-M   'P 1'
#
loop_
_entity.id
_entity.type
_entity.pdbx_description
1 polymer ?
#
loop_
_entity_poly.entity_id
_entity_poly.type
_entity_poly.pdbx_seq_one_letter_code
_entity_poly.pdbx_strand_id
1 'polypeptide(L)' 'PFISDLRTGAFTGGSGEEALVSAATVQLCNHFGFISSIGAGMTDAKTMDVQAGYEKALTTAAA' A
#
# COMPACT_ATOMS: atom_id res chain seq x y z
N PRO A 1 -0.68 -5.21 -5.98
CA PRO A 1 -0.96 -4.38 -7.18
C PRO A 1 -0.44 -2.97 -6.90
N PHE A 2 -0.04 -2.19 -7.91
CA PHE A 2 0.60 -0.89 -7.69
C PHE A 2 -0.11 0.26 -8.40
N ILE A 3 -0.12 1.43 -7.76
CA ILE A 3 -0.74 2.65 -8.28
C ILE A 3 0.34 3.64 -8.75
N SER A 4 0.03 4.42 -9.78
CA SER A 4 0.85 5.53 -10.26
C SER A 4 0.30 6.87 -9.79
N ASP A 5 1.17 7.73 -9.26
CA ASP A 5 0.85 9.14 -8.98
C ASP A 5 0.63 9.87 -10.31
N LEU A 6 -0.59 10.38 -10.54
CA LEU A 6 -0.96 11.06 -11.78
C LEU A 6 -0.23 12.38 -12.02
N ARG A 7 0.30 13.01 -10.97
CA ARG A 7 1.04 14.28 -11.07
C ARG A 7 2.49 14.05 -11.46
N THR A 8 3.12 12.98 -10.97
CA THR A 8 4.56 12.73 -11.17
C THR A 8 4.85 11.57 -12.12
N GLY A 9 3.85 10.73 -12.41
CA GLY A 9 4.03 9.45 -13.09
C GLY A 9 4.81 8.42 -12.27
N ALA A 10 5.20 8.75 -11.04
CA ALA A 10 5.95 7.86 -10.19
C ALA A 10 5.06 6.76 -9.63
N PHE A 11 5.70 5.67 -9.22
CA PHE A 11 5.12 4.69 -8.32
C PHE A 11 4.66 5.35 -7.01
N THR A 12 3.50 4.95 -6.46
CA THR A 12 3.10 5.30 -5.10
C THR A 12 2.98 4.08 -4.19
N GLY A 13 3.84 4.01 -3.18
CA GLY A 13 3.83 2.94 -2.19
C GLY A 13 3.08 3.28 -0.92
N GLY A 14 2.85 4.58 -0.64
CA GLY A 14 2.22 5.04 0.60
C GLY A 14 0.76 5.49 0.47
N SER A 15 0.21 5.50 -0.75
CA SER A 15 -1.13 6.05 -1.00
C SER A 15 -2.26 5.23 -0.38
N GLY A 16 -3.40 5.90 -0.17
CA GLY A 16 -4.62 5.24 0.28
C GLY A 16 -5.19 4.28 -0.76
N GLU A 17 -5.06 4.61 -2.04
CA GLU A 17 -5.48 3.78 -3.17
C GLU A 17 -4.71 2.44 -3.17
N GLU A 18 -3.39 2.50 -2.99
CA GLU A 18 -2.53 1.32 -2.86
C GLU A 18 -2.97 0.44 -1.67
N ALA A 19 -3.24 1.05 -0.52
CA ALA A 19 -3.69 0.36 0.69
C ALA A 19 -5.06 -0.32 0.49
N LEU A 20 -6.03 0.37 -0.12
CA LEU A 20 -7.36 -0.16 -0.38
C LEU A 20 -7.32 -1.35 -1.35
N VAL A 21 -6.59 -1.24 -2.45
CA VAL A 21 -6.51 -2.32 -3.44
C VAL A 21 -5.74 -3.52 -2.87
N SER A 22 -4.72 -3.29 -2.04
CA SER A 22 -3.99 -4.36 -1.35
C SER A 22 -4.90 -5.13 -0.37
N ALA A 23 -5.65 -4.43 0.47
CA ALA A 23 -6.63 -5.04 1.38
C ALA A 23 -7.71 -5.83 0.63
N ALA A 24 -8.24 -5.27 -0.47
CA ALA A 24 -9.21 -5.96 -1.32
C ALA A 24 -8.61 -7.22 -1.97
N THR A 25 -7.35 -7.17 -2.38
CA THR A 25 -6.63 -8.33 -2.94
C THR A 25 -6.53 -9.46 -1.91
N VAL A 26 -6.15 -9.13 -0.67
CA VAL A 26 -6.10 -10.12 0.42
C VAL A 26 -7.48 -10.71 0.71
N GLN A 27 -8.53 -9.89 0.75
CA GLN A 27 -9.91 -10.38 0.92
C GLN A 27 -10.34 -11.36 -0.19
N LEU A 28 -10.01 -11.05 -1.45
CA LEU A 28 -10.29 -11.93 -2.58
C LEU A 28 -9.49 -13.24 -2.51
N CYS A 29 -8.20 -13.17 -2.22
CA CYS A 29 -7.36 -14.36 -2.04
C CYS A 29 -7.92 -15.27 -0.94
N ASN A 30 -8.31 -14.70 0.20
CA ASN A 30 -8.92 -15.44 1.30
C ASN A 30 -10.25 -16.09 0.87
N HIS A 31 -11.08 -15.37 0.10
CA HIS A 31 -12.35 -15.90 -0.42
C HIS A 31 -12.15 -17.11 -1.34
N PHE A 32 -11.14 -17.08 -2.22
CA PHE A 32 -10.85 -18.18 -3.15
C PHE A 32 -9.91 -19.25 -2.58
N GLY A 33 -9.46 -19.12 -1.33
CA GLY A 33 -8.53 -20.07 -0.71
C GLY A 33 -7.10 -20.00 -1.26
N PHE A 34 -6.69 -18.85 -1.81
CA PHE A 34 -5.33 -18.62 -2.28
C PHE A 34 -4.46 -18.04 -1.16
N ILE A 35 -3.18 -18.41 -1.19
CA ILE A 35 -2.16 -17.74 -0.38
C ILE A 35 -1.93 -16.35 -0.99
N SER A 36 -1.94 -15.32 -0.14
CA SER A 36 -1.67 -13.93 -0.54
C SER A 36 -0.39 -13.41 0.08
N SER A 37 0.22 -12.44 -0.59
CA SER A 37 1.26 -11.59 -0.03
C SER A 37 1.09 -10.17 -0.60
N ILE A 38 1.25 -9.18 0.27
CA ILE A 38 1.22 -7.77 -0.10
C ILE A 38 2.32 -7.02 0.65
N GLY A 39 2.71 -5.85 0.13
CA GLY A 39 3.69 -4.98 0.76
C GLY A 39 3.13 -4.33 2.01
N ALA A 40 3.96 -4.20 3.05
CA ALA A 40 3.63 -3.51 4.30
C ALA A 40 4.74 -2.52 4.64
N GLY A 41 4.41 -1.41 5.30
CA GLY A 41 5.38 -0.41 5.74
C GLY A 41 6.03 0.36 4.59
N MET A 42 5.31 0.53 3.49
CA MET A 42 5.75 1.29 2.32
C MET A 42 5.46 2.79 2.49
N THR A 43 6.31 3.62 1.91
CA THR A 43 6.18 5.08 1.92
C THR A 43 6.88 5.69 0.72
N ASP A 44 6.32 6.80 0.23
CA ASP A 44 6.89 7.61 -0.83
C ASP A 44 7.80 8.73 -0.29
N ALA A 45 7.79 8.96 1.03
CA ALA A 45 8.65 9.92 1.71
C ALA A 45 10.14 9.62 1.48
N LYS A 46 10.94 10.67 1.29
CA LYS A 46 12.39 10.56 1.05
C LYS A 46 13.22 10.70 2.33
N THR A 47 12.56 11.04 3.43
CA THR A 47 13.14 11.23 4.76
C THR A 47 12.24 10.58 5.81
N MET A 48 12.78 10.30 7.00
CA MET A 48 11.97 9.80 8.12
C MET A 48 11.20 10.95 8.79
N ASP A 49 10.14 11.37 8.13
CA ASP A 49 9.27 12.45 8.57
C ASP A 49 7.85 11.94 8.92
N VAL A 50 6.94 12.89 9.14
CA VAL A 50 5.55 12.60 9.48
C VAL A 50 4.83 11.84 8.35
N GLN A 51 5.13 12.15 7.09
CA GLN A 51 4.57 11.43 5.95
C GLN A 51 5.04 9.98 5.97
N ALA A 52 6.34 9.74 6.20
CA ALA A 52 6.88 8.39 6.34
C ALA A 52 6.18 7.58 7.44
N GLY A 53 5.90 8.21 8.58
CA GLY A 53 5.18 7.58 9.69
C GLY A 53 3.76 7.16 9.32
N TYR A 54 2.98 8.08 8.75
CA TYR A 54 1.58 7.81 8.40
C TYR A 54 1.43 6.78 7.29
N GLU A 55 2.21 6.89 6.22
CA GLU A 55 2.12 5.96 5.08
C GLU A 55 2.55 4.54 5.48
N LYS A 56 3.60 4.42 6.30
CA LYS A 56 4.02 3.12 6.84
C LYS A 56 2.92 2.52 7.73
N ALA A 57 2.34 3.30 8.64
CA ALA A 57 1.29 2.83 9.52
C ALA A 57 0.05 2.38 8.73
N LEU A 58 -0.36 3.16 7.73
CA LEU A 58 -1.50 2.85 6.87
C LEU A 58 -1.28 1.55 6.09
N THR A 59 -0.14 1.43 5.39
CA THR A 59 0.15 0.25 4.57
C THR A 59 0.38 -1.00 5.40
N THR A 60 0.91 -0.88 6.62
CA THR A 60 0.97 -2.00 7.57
C THR A 60 -0.40 -2.38 8.13
N ALA A 61 -1.27 -1.42 8.43
CA ALA A 61 -2.60 -1.69 8.95
C ALA A 61 -3.56 -2.29 7.90
N ALA A 62 -3.34 -1.95 6.63
CA ALA A 62 -4.08 -2.51 5.50
C ALA A 62 -3.55 -3.87 5.01
N ALA A 63 -2.41 -4.32 5.56
CA ALA A 63 -1.78 -5.60 5.22
C ALA A 63 -2.38 -6.77 6.01
#